data_AF-A0A165WNL7-F1
#
_entry.id   AF-A0A165WNL7-F1
#
_cell.length_a   1.000
_cell.length_b   1.000
_cell.length_c   1.000
_cell.angle_alpha   90.00
_cell.angle_beta   90.00
_cell.angle_gamma   90.00
#
_symmetry.space_group_name_H-M   'P 1'
#
loop_
_entity.id
_entity.type
_entity.pdbx_description
1 polymer ?
#
loop_
_entity_poly.entity_id
_entity_poly.type
_entity_poly.pdbx_seq_one_letter_code
_entity_poly.pdbx_strand_id
1 'polypeptide(L)'
;MLAPLFTELNVIPICYHRITLCLRYSDYALHLPPTHLVYAALRDSLALYSACYSCWIGDLDYALAHLDVPVMLPAPRDLSREGRSA
;
A
#
# COMPACT_ATOMS: atom_id res chain seq x y z
N MET A 1 -3.33 -14.91 -23.98
CA MET A 1 -3.28 -13.65 -23.20
C MET A 1 -2.06 -12.90 -23.72
N LEU A 2 -2.27 -11.80 -24.45
CA LEU A 2 -1.18 -11.00 -25.02
C LEU A 2 -0.58 -10.18 -23.86
N ALA A 3 0.61 -10.56 -23.40
CA ALA A 3 1.41 -9.69 -22.55
C ALA A 3 2.08 -8.66 -23.48
N PRO A 4 1.69 -7.38 -23.47
CA PRO A 4 2.46 -6.36 -24.18
C PRO A 4 3.88 -6.36 -23.60
N LEU A 5 4.88 -6.41 -24.48
CA LEU A 5 6.28 -6.36 -24.07
C LEU A 5 6.52 -4.98 -23.42
N PHE A 6 6.68 -4.98 -22.09
CA PHE A 6 6.76 -3.77 -21.25
C PHE A 6 7.80 -2.76 -21.74
N THR A 7 8.85 -3.27 -22.38
CA THR A 7 9.99 -2.51 -22.87
C THR A 7 9.69 -1.67 -24.11
N GLU A 8 8.73 -2.06 -24.96
CA GLU A 8 8.47 -1.35 -26.23
C GLU A 8 7.28 -0.39 -26.17
N LEU A 9 6.26 -0.72 -25.36
CA LEU A 9 5.01 0.06 -25.32
C LEU A 9 4.99 1.11 -24.20
N ASN A 10 5.92 1.04 -23.24
CA ASN A 10 5.92 1.87 -22.02
C ASN A 10 4.57 1.83 -21.27
N VAL A 11 3.82 0.74 -21.42
CA VAL A 11 2.54 0.53 -20.73
C VAL A 11 2.81 -0.28 -19.47
N ILE A 12 2.70 0.37 -18.32
CA ILE A 12 2.76 -0.28 -17.01
C ILE A 12 1.48 -1.12 -16.83
N PRO A 13 1.56 -2.39 -16.40
CA PRO A 13 0.36 -3.16 -16.07
C PRO A 13 -0.49 -2.45 -15.03
N ILE A 14 -1.81 -2.58 -15.17
CA ILE A 14 -2.77 -1.95 -14.25
C ILE A 14 -2.55 -2.36 -12.78
N CYS A 15 -2.04 -3.56 -12.50
CA CYS A 15 -1.72 -4.01 -11.14
C CYS A 15 -0.63 -3.14 -10.49
N TYR A 16 0.50 -2.93 -11.17
CA TYR A 16 1.59 -2.08 -10.67
C TYR A 16 1.14 -0.63 -10.47
N HIS A 17 0.30 -0.10 -11.37
CA HIS A 17 -0.24 1.25 -11.21
C HIS A 17 -1.14 1.38 -9.98
N ARG A 18 -2.06 0.43 -9.77
CA ARG A 18 -2.95 0.41 -8.60
C ARG A 18 -2.17 0.25 -7.30
N ILE A 19 -1.18 -0.64 -7.26
CA ILE A 19 -0.31 -0.82 -6.10
C ILE A 19 0.46 0.46 -5.80
N THR A 20 1.03 1.11 -6.81
CA THR A 20 1.76 2.38 -6.65
C THR A 20 0.88 3.48 -6.07
N LEU A 21 -0.34 3.66 -6.60
CA LEU A 21 -1.28 4.64 -6.06
C LEU A 21 -1.66 4.33 -4.61
N CYS A 22 -1.91 3.06 -4.31
CA CYS A 22 -2.27 2.62 -2.96
C CYS A 22 -1.12 2.90 -1.97
N LEU A 23 0.12 2.57 -2.32
CA LEU A 23 1.31 2.84 -1.50
C LEU A 23 1.52 4.35 -1.29
N ARG A 24 1.38 5.16 -2.34
CA ARG A 24 1.51 6.63 -2.23
C ARG A 24 0.40 7.23 -1.36
N TYR A 25 -0.81 6.69 -1.45
CA TYR A 25 -1.91 7.10 -0.58
C TYR A 25 -1.67 6.69 0.87
N SER A 26 -1.17 5.49 1.13
CA SER A 26 -0.77 5.03 2.47
C SER A 26 0.31 5.93 3.08
N ASP A 27 1.34 6.27 2.30
CA ASP A 27 2.40 7.19 2.70
C ASP A 27 1.84 8.58 3.05
N TYR A 28 1.00 9.15 2.18
CA TYR A 28 0.28 10.40 2.45
C TYR A 28 -0.54 10.32 3.75
N ALA A 29 -1.31 9.25 3.93
CA ALA A 29 -2.16 9.07 5.10
C ALA A 29 -1.36 8.93 6.40
N LEU A 30 -0.18 8.29 6.38
CA LEU A 30 0.73 8.20 7.53
C LEU A 30 1.30 9.55 7.96
N HIS A 31 1.53 10.46 6.99
CA HIS A 31 2.09 11.79 7.23
C HIS A 31 1.06 12.83 7.73
N LEU A 32 -0.25 12.57 7.56
CA LEU A 32 -1.28 13.46 8.09
C LEU A 32 -1.31 13.48 9.63
N PRO A 33 -1.76 14.58 10.27
CA PRO A 33 -1.83 14.65 11.73
C PRO A 33 -2.87 13.67 12.30
N PRO A 34 -2.75 13.24 13.57
CA PRO A 34 -3.65 12.23 14.15
C PRO A 34 -5.11 12.67 14.23
N THR A 35 -5.34 13.98 14.26
CA THR A 35 -6.66 14.61 14.25
C THR A 35 -7.34 14.54 12.89
N HIS A 36 -6.62 14.20 11.83
CA HIS A 36 -7.17 14.13 10.48
C HIS A 36 -7.94 12.81 10.29
N LEU A 37 -9.16 12.89 9.73
CA LEU A 37 -10.03 11.72 9.54
C LEU A 37 -9.38 10.61 8.71
N VAL A 38 -8.60 10.97 7.69
CA VAL A 38 -7.83 10.01 6.87
C VAL A 38 -6.82 9.23 7.71
N TYR A 39 -6.12 9.88 8.65
CA TYR A 39 -5.19 9.19 9.55
C TYR A 39 -5.95 8.24 10.48
N ALA A 40 -7.09 8.68 11.03
CA ALA A 40 -7.94 7.83 11.86
C ALA A 40 -8.45 6.59 11.08
N ALA A 41 -8.93 6.77 9.85
CA ALA A 41 -9.38 5.67 8.99
C ALA A 41 -8.25 4.70 8.63
N LEU A 42 -7.02 5.21 8.40
CA LEU A 42 -5.84 4.38 8.21
C LEU A 42 -5.53 3.56 9.47
N ARG A 43 -5.58 4.18 10.66
CA ARG A 43 -5.38 3.51 11.95
C ARG A 43 -6.40 2.40 12.18
N ASP A 44 -7.66 2.62 11.86
CA ASP A 44 -8.71 1.60 11.95
C ASP A 44 -8.46 0.44 10.98
N SER A 45 -8.04 0.75 9.76
CA SER A 45 -7.68 -0.26 8.76
C SER A 45 -6.48 -1.11 9.20
N LEU A 46 -5.47 -0.50 9.83
CA LEU A 46 -4.32 -1.22 10.41
C LEU A 46 -4.73 -2.10 11.58
N ALA A 47 -5.68 -1.66 12.41
CA ALA A 47 -6.23 -2.46 13.50
C ALA A 47 -6.99 -3.68 12.95
N LEU A 48 -7.84 -3.50 11.93
CA LEU A 48 -8.52 -4.60 11.25
C LEU A 48 -7.53 -5.61 10.66
N TYR A 49 -6.50 -5.13 9.96
CA TYR A 49 -5.45 -5.99 9.40
C TYR A 49 -4.72 -6.79 10.50
N SER A 50 -4.37 -6.15 11.62
CA SER A 50 -3.71 -6.83 12.74
C SER A 50 -4.59 -7.89 13.43
N ALA A 51 -5.91 -7.73 13.36
CA ALA A 51 -6.90 -8.67 13.86
C ALA A 51 -7.36 -9.69 12.79
N CYS A 52 -6.67 -9.75 11.65
CA CYS A 52 -6.97 -10.64 10.52
C CYS A 52 -8.39 -10.46 9.93
N TYR A 53 -8.96 -9.26 10.04
CA TYR A 53 -10.21 -8.90 9.38
C TYR A 53 -9.98 -8.35 7.97
N SER A 54 -10.97 -8.55 7.11
CA SER A 54 -10.95 -8.03 5.74
C SER A 54 -10.87 -6.50 5.72
N CYS A 55 -9.89 -5.97 5.01
CA CYS A 55 -9.66 -4.54 4.81
C CYS A 55 -8.74 -4.31 3.59
N TRP A 56 -8.72 -3.08 3.09
CA TRP A 56 -7.92 -2.72 1.91
C TRP A 56 -6.40 -2.86 2.11
N ILE A 57 -5.91 -2.83 3.36
CA ILE A 57 -4.49 -3.09 3.66
C ILE A 57 -4.15 -4.57 3.45
N GLY A 58 -5.06 -5.48 3.80
CA GLY A 58 -4.91 -6.90 3.49
C GLY A 58 -4.98 -7.19 1.99
N ASP A 59 -5.83 -6.48 1.25
CA ASP A 59 -5.87 -6.57 -0.21
C ASP A 59 -4.56 -6.09 -0.84
N LEU A 60 -3.96 -5.02 -0.29
CA LEU A 60 -2.65 -4.52 -0.71
C LEU A 60 -1.53 -5.52 -0.41
N ASP A 61 -1.52 -6.10 0.79
CA ASP A 61 -0.56 -7.14 1.19
C ASP A 61 -0.63 -8.35 0.24
N TYR A 62 -1.84 -8.84 -0.02
CA TYR A 62 -2.08 -9.92 -0.96
C TYR A 62 -1.58 -9.56 -2.36
N ALA A 63 -1.89 -8.36 -2.86
CA ALA A 63 -1.47 -7.91 -4.18
C ALA A 63 0.06 -7.81 -4.32
N LEU A 64 0.75 -7.36 -3.27
CA LEU A 64 2.22 -7.27 -3.23
C LEU A 64 2.88 -8.65 -3.18
N ALA A 65 2.30 -9.60 -2.44
CA ALA A 65 2.77 -10.98 -2.37
C ALA A 65 2.60 -11.74 -3.71
N HIS A 66 1.68 -11.31 -4.56
CA HIS A 66 1.38 -11.93 -5.87
C HIS A 66 2.05 -11.24 -7.07
N LEU A 67 2.99 -10.33 -6.83
CA LEU A 67 3.84 -9.80 -7.89
C LEU A 67 4.84 -10.86 -8.39
N ASP A 68 5.36 -10.68 -9.62
CA ASP A 68 6.38 -11.56 -10.19
C ASP A 68 7.61 -11.70 -9.27
N VAL A 69 7.93 -10.61 -8.56
CA VAL A 69 8.83 -10.60 -7.41
C VAL A 69 8.02 -10.18 -6.19
N PRO A 70 7.73 -11.12 -5.26
CA PRO A 70 6.92 -10.84 -4.08
C PRO A 70 7.54 -9.75 -3.20
N VAL A 71 6.69 -8.82 -2.74
CA VAL A 71 7.05 -7.78 -1.78
C VAL A 71 6.22 -8.01 -0.51
N MET A 72 6.88 -8.07 0.64
CA MET A 72 6.20 -8.20 1.94
C MET A 72 6.02 -6.84 2.58
N LEU A 73 4.81 -6.55 3.07
CA LEU A 73 4.60 -5.38 3.89
C LEU A 73 5.28 -5.55 5.27
N PRO A 74 5.90 -4.50 5.81
CA PRO A 74 6.40 -4.53 7.18
C PRO A 74 5.21 -4.64 8.15
N ALA A 75 5.48 -5.07 9.38
CA ALA A 75 4.40 -5.21 10.35
C ALA A 75 3.74 -3.83 10.62
N PRO A 76 2.42 -3.76 10.87
CA PRO A 76 1.71 -2.50 11.11
C PRO A 76 2.31 -1.61 12.21
N ARG A 77 2.99 -2.23 13.19
CA ARG A 77 3.71 -1.54 14.28
C ARG A 77 4.97 -0.83 13.80
N ASP A 78 5.57 -1.28 12.70
CA ASP A 78 6.79 -0.75 12.12
C ASP A 78 6.49 0.41 11.15
N LEU A 79 5.22 0.60 10.77
CA LEU A 79 4.73 1.74 10.01
C LEU A 79 4.64 2.98 10.93
N SER A 80 5.80 3.41 11.42
CA SER A 80 5.97 4.56 12.30
C SER A 80 6.26 5.83 11.51
N ARG A 81 5.87 6.97 12.08
CA ARG A 81 6.18 8.31 11.56
C ARG A 81 7.66 8.66 11.76
N GLU A 82 8.59 7.92 11.17
CA GLU A 82 9.95 8.44 11.01
C GLU A 82 9.94 9.40 9.83
N GLY A 83 9.48 10.61 10.13
CA GLY A 83 9.47 11.71 9.18
C GLY A 83 10.90 12.00 8.73
N ARG A 84 11.10 12.00 7.42
CA ARG A 84 12.19 12.78 6.82
C ARG A 84 11.98 14.23 7.21
N SER A 85 12.66 14.69 8.26
CA SER A 85 12.94 16.11 8.47
C SER A 85 13.88 16.54 7.34
N ALA A 86 13.31 17.25 6.35
CA ALA A 86 14.06 18.09 5.43
C ALA A 86 13.65 19.54 5.72
#